data_AF-A0A9R0X7N8-F1
#
_entry.id   AF-A0A9R0X7N8-F1
#
_cell.length_a   1.000
_cell.length_b   1.000
_cell.length_c   1.000
_cell.angle_alpha   90.00
_cell.angle_beta   90.00
_cell.angle_gamma   90.00
#
_symmetry.space_group_name_H-M   'P 1'
#
loop_
_entity.id
_entity.type
_entity.pdbx_description
1 polymer ?
#
loop_
_entity_poly.entity_id
_entity_poly.type
_entity_poly.pdbx_seq_one_letter_code
_entity_poly.pdbx_strand_id
1 'polypeptide(L)'
;MVGTEMLAAAAVSQVARKIGEIIGAAQGEVTLCCSFSDDLESIKDTLVYLEDLLKNAERNSFGSERANLRHWLAQIKSLAFDIEDMVDDYYSSKEQFEGSSSYAQKGSLFCSLSNPVISKVSMVHKMKSKRELLQTRQHLPNQYHFISHINSVVDFDEKQTTSYRNSDITLFGRDRDLENLMDMIMQKSVSEISIISIVGPMGLGKTSLAQLVFNDARTKAFSFRIWVHVSMGNVSLEKIGRDIVSQTTERIEGNMQLQSIKNDVQTILNKYSCLIVLDSLWGKDEEVNELKQMLLTGIQTESKIVVTTHSYKVAELVSTVPPYKLSALSEDDCLNIFSQRAMAGRGDPLFREYGEEIVRRCGGTPLVANFLGSVVNAQRQRREIWKAAKDKEMWKLEEDYPEDKISPLFPSFKIIYYNMPHELRLCFVYCSIFPKGSVIDKKKLIQQWIALDMIESRHGTLPLDVTAEKYIDELKAIYFLQVIETHQTAGEIFNASEEMLCMHDLAHDLARSVAGEDILVILDAENERHNRFCDYRYAQVSASSLQSIDSKAWPSKARSLIFKTSAEATAVP
;
A
#
# COMPACT_ATOMS: atom_id res chain seq x y z
N MET A 1 -10.26 8.44 6.00
CA MET A 1 -8.92 7.89 6.32
C MET A 1 -8.97 6.37 6.18
N VAL A 2 -7.89 5.72 5.76
CA VAL A 2 -7.72 4.25 5.80
C VAL A 2 -7.20 3.96 7.19
N GLY A 3 -8.07 3.47 8.07
CA GLY A 3 -7.72 3.21 9.46
C GLY A 3 -7.36 1.75 9.72
N THR A 4 -7.07 1.45 10.99
CA THR A 4 -6.69 0.13 11.51
C THR A 4 -7.65 -1.01 11.17
N GLU A 5 -8.90 -0.69 10.85
CA GLU A 5 -9.93 -1.63 10.40
C GLU A 5 -9.58 -2.38 9.11
N MET A 6 -8.61 -1.86 8.35
CA MET A 6 -8.22 -2.33 7.02
C MET A 6 -7.33 -3.58 7.01
N LEU A 7 -7.06 -4.13 8.20
CA LEU A 7 -6.29 -5.34 8.43
C LEU A 7 -7.12 -6.48 9.04
N ALA A 8 -8.43 -6.29 9.23
CA ALA A 8 -9.29 -7.28 9.87
C ALA A 8 -9.31 -8.62 9.10
N ALA A 9 -9.47 -8.60 7.78
CA ALA A 9 -9.49 -9.80 6.95
C ALA A 9 -8.14 -10.54 6.99
N ALA A 10 -7.03 -9.79 6.89
CA ALA A 10 -5.69 -10.36 6.91
C ALA A 10 -5.35 -10.96 8.28
N ALA A 11 -5.69 -10.26 9.37
CA ALA A 11 -5.52 -10.75 10.74
C ALA A 11 -6.36 -12.01 10.99
N VAL A 12 -7.62 -12.01 10.58
CA VAL A 12 -8.52 -13.18 10.72
C VAL A 12 -7.99 -14.39 9.95
N SER A 13 -7.51 -14.19 8.72
CA SER A 13 -6.92 -15.26 7.91
C SER A 13 -5.67 -15.85 8.56
N GLN A 14 -4.76 -15.00 9.04
CA GLN A 14 -3.56 -15.42 9.79
C GLN A 14 -3.93 -16.27 11.02
N VAL A 15 -4.88 -15.80 11.84
CA VAL A 15 -5.27 -16.48 13.08
C VAL A 15 -5.99 -17.80 12.79
N ALA A 16 -6.87 -17.83 11.78
CA ALA A 16 -7.55 -19.05 11.35
C ALA A 16 -6.54 -20.12 10.88
N ARG A 17 -5.55 -19.73 10.08
CA ARG A 17 -4.47 -20.62 9.62
C ARG A 17 -3.70 -21.21 10.80
N LYS A 18 -3.26 -20.35 11.72
CA LYS A 18 -2.51 -20.75 12.91
C LYS A 18 -3.29 -21.76 13.78
N ILE A 19 -4.58 -21.50 14.01
CA ILE A 19 -5.45 -22.44 14.73
C ILE A 19 -5.57 -23.77 13.95
N GLY A 20 -5.68 -23.71 12.62
CA GLY A 20 -5.74 -24.90 11.77
C GLY A 20 -4.50 -25.79 11.88
N GLU A 21 -3.31 -25.20 11.82
CA GLU A 21 -2.03 -25.91 11.98
C GLU A 21 -1.92 -26.58 13.35
N ILE A 22 -2.35 -25.85 14.39
CA ILE A 22 -2.40 -26.31 15.77
C ILE A 22 -3.33 -27.51 15.95
N ILE A 23 -4.56 -27.44 15.42
CA ILE A 23 -5.52 -28.54 15.48
C ILE A 23 -4.97 -29.76 14.74
N GLY A 24 -4.35 -29.56 13.57
CA GLY A 24 -3.71 -30.62 12.80
C GLY A 24 -2.57 -31.31 13.57
N ALA A 25 -1.69 -30.55 14.22
CA ALA A 25 -0.60 -31.10 15.04
C ALA A 25 -1.11 -31.84 16.30
N ALA A 26 -2.20 -31.36 16.91
CA ALA A 26 -2.80 -31.98 18.08
C ALA A 26 -3.38 -33.38 17.82
N GLN A 27 -3.79 -33.67 16.57
CA GLN A 27 -4.24 -35.01 16.17
C GLN A 27 -3.10 -36.05 16.12
N GLY A 28 -1.83 -35.61 16.07
CA GLY A 28 -0.65 -36.48 16.02
C GLY A 28 0.02 -36.74 17.36
N GLU A 29 0.35 -35.68 18.12
CA GLU A 29 1.26 -35.78 19.28
C GLU A 29 0.82 -35.02 20.55
N VAL A 30 -0.18 -34.13 20.47
CA VAL A 30 -0.56 -33.22 21.57
C VAL A 30 -2.05 -33.31 21.91
N THR A 31 -2.41 -34.03 22.98
CA THR A 31 -3.81 -34.09 23.43
C THR A 31 -4.23 -32.75 24.06
N LEU A 32 -4.97 -31.94 23.31
CA LEU A 32 -5.66 -30.76 23.83
C LEU A 32 -6.75 -31.19 24.83
N CYS A 33 -7.07 -30.31 25.80
CA CYS A 33 -8.27 -30.52 26.60
C CYS A 33 -9.48 -30.47 25.66
N CYS A 34 -10.37 -31.48 25.66
CA CYS A 34 -11.42 -31.60 24.64
C CYS A 34 -12.23 -30.31 24.47
N SER A 35 -12.64 -29.68 25.57
CA SER A 35 -13.38 -28.41 25.54
C SER A 35 -12.59 -27.25 24.94
N PHE A 36 -11.26 -27.21 25.06
CA PHE A 36 -10.45 -26.17 24.42
C PHE A 36 -10.31 -26.43 22.92
N SER A 37 -10.17 -27.70 22.53
CA SER A 37 -10.13 -28.10 21.12
C SER A 37 -11.43 -27.76 20.39
N ASP A 38 -12.58 -28.10 20.99
CA ASP A 38 -13.91 -27.80 20.45
C ASP A 38 -14.10 -26.27 20.27
N ASP A 39 -13.64 -25.51 21.26
CA ASP A 39 -13.70 -24.06 21.25
C ASP A 39 -12.85 -23.45 20.12
N LEU A 40 -11.63 -23.98 19.90
CA LEU A 40 -10.74 -23.57 18.83
C LEU A 40 -11.30 -23.92 17.45
N GLU A 41 -11.85 -25.11 17.28
CA GLU A 41 -12.45 -25.54 16.02
C GLU A 41 -13.64 -24.64 15.64
N SER A 42 -14.52 -24.36 16.61
CA SER A 42 -15.65 -23.45 16.39
C SER A 42 -15.20 -22.02 16.05
N ILE A 43 -14.15 -21.52 16.70
CA ILE A 43 -13.56 -20.22 16.37
C ILE A 43 -12.99 -20.23 14.96
N LYS A 44 -12.19 -21.25 14.59
CA LYS A 44 -11.59 -21.39 13.26
C LYS A 44 -12.66 -21.33 12.17
N ASP A 45 -13.72 -22.13 12.31
CA ASP A 45 -14.81 -22.18 11.33
C ASP A 45 -15.51 -20.83 11.20
N THR A 46 -15.70 -20.13 12.32
CA THR A 46 -16.29 -18.77 12.32
C THR A 46 -15.36 -17.76 11.63
N LEU A 47 -14.06 -17.81 11.89
CA LEU A 47 -13.07 -16.93 11.27
C LEU A 47 -12.98 -17.15 9.76
N VAL A 48 -12.93 -18.42 9.32
CA VAL A 48 -12.96 -18.78 7.89
C VAL A 48 -14.24 -18.30 7.23
N TYR A 49 -15.40 -18.48 7.89
CA TYR A 49 -16.67 -17.97 7.38
C TYR A 49 -16.69 -16.44 7.21
N LEU A 50 -16.03 -15.70 8.11
CA LEU A 50 -15.98 -14.24 8.06
C LEU A 50 -14.98 -13.69 7.04
N GLU A 51 -14.05 -14.49 6.52
CA GLU A 51 -12.94 -13.98 5.72
C GLU A 51 -13.40 -13.20 4.47
N ASP A 52 -14.24 -13.80 3.63
CA ASP A 52 -14.76 -13.14 2.43
C ASP A 52 -15.64 -11.93 2.76
N LEU A 53 -16.40 -12.02 3.85
CA LEU A 53 -17.25 -10.93 4.34
C LEU A 53 -16.39 -9.72 4.75
N LEU A 54 -15.28 -9.96 5.44
CA LEU A 54 -14.33 -8.94 5.87
C LEU A 54 -13.59 -8.36 4.68
N LYS A 55 -13.14 -9.18 3.71
CA LYS A 55 -12.50 -8.70 2.48
C LYS A 55 -13.41 -7.73 1.74
N ASN A 56 -14.70 -8.06 1.63
CA ASN A 56 -15.69 -7.20 1.01
C ASN A 56 -15.98 -5.93 1.84
N ALA A 57 -16.15 -6.07 3.16
CA ALA A 57 -16.39 -4.97 4.07
C ALA A 57 -15.23 -3.96 4.12
N GLU A 58 -13.99 -4.42 4.09
CA GLU A 58 -12.80 -3.56 4.05
C GLU A 58 -12.77 -2.71 2.78
N ARG A 59 -12.99 -3.30 1.60
CA ARG A 59 -13.10 -2.55 0.33
C ARG A 59 -14.20 -1.48 0.40
N ASN A 60 -15.24 -1.80 1.15
CA ASN A 60 -16.40 -0.95 1.37
C ASN A 60 -16.32 -0.15 2.67
N SER A 61 -15.15 0.03 3.28
CA SER A 61 -15.03 0.86 4.49
C SER A 61 -14.85 2.35 4.18
N PHE A 62 -14.71 2.70 2.90
CA PHE A 62 -14.44 4.07 2.45
C PHE A 62 -15.62 5.03 2.68
N GLY A 63 -15.31 6.26 3.09
CA GLY A 63 -16.28 7.32 3.34
C GLY A 63 -16.55 7.58 4.84
N SER A 64 -16.90 8.83 5.15
CA SER A 64 -17.21 9.29 6.51
C SER A 64 -18.45 8.57 7.09
N GLU A 65 -19.43 8.26 6.26
CA GLU A 65 -20.72 7.66 6.62
C GLU A 65 -20.62 6.19 7.09
N ARG A 66 -19.48 5.52 6.88
CA ARG A 66 -19.30 4.08 7.19
C ARG A 66 -18.66 3.83 8.56
N ALA A 67 -18.83 4.73 9.53
CA ALA A 67 -18.22 4.65 10.85
C ALA A 67 -18.56 3.36 11.61
N ASN A 68 -19.82 2.90 11.54
CA ASN A 68 -20.25 1.66 12.20
C ASN A 68 -19.56 0.41 11.61
N LEU A 69 -19.38 0.38 10.28
CA LEU A 69 -18.67 -0.70 9.60
C LEU A 69 -17.20 -0.75 10.02
N ARG A 70 -16.53 0.41 10.06
CA ARG A 70 -15.13 0.54 10.53
C ARG A 70 -14.99 0.09 11.99
N HIS A 71 -15.93 0.47 12.85
CA HIS A 71 -15.95 0.03 14.24
C HIS A 71 -16.08 -1.49 14.37
N TRP A 72 -16.99 -2.11 13.60
CA TRP A 72 -17.14 -3.57 13.59
C TRP A 72 -15.87 -4.29 13.10
N LEU A 73 -15.27 -3.83 12.00
CA LEU A 73 -14.00 -4.37 11.49
C LEU A 73 -12.88 -4.29 12.53
N ALA A 74 -12.73 -3.14 13.20
CA ALA A 74 -11.73 -2.97 14.27
C ALA A 74 -11.96 -3.95 15.44
N GLN A 75 -13.22 -4.21 15.80
CA GLN A 75 -13.56 -5.16 16.86
C GLN A 75 -13.25 -6.60 16.49
N ILE A 76 -13.54 -7.01 15.24
CA ILE A 76 -13.19 -8.36 14.75
C ILE A 76 -11.67 -8.53 14.71
N LYS A 77 -10.93 -7.52 14.23
CA LYS A 77 -9.46 -7.53 14.24
C LYS A 77 -8.88 -7.72 15.64
N SER A 78 -9.32 -6.89 16.59
CA SER A 78 -8.89 -6.96 17.99
C SER A 78 -9.20 -8.33 18.61
N LEU A 79 -10.38 -8.89 18.32
CA LEU A 79 -10.77 -10.22 18.80
C LEU A 79 -9.89 -11.33 18.21
N ALA A 80 -9.55 -11.25 16.92
CA ALA A 80 -8.64 -12.21 16.29
C ALA A 80 -7.26 -12.18 16.97
N PHE A 81 -6.71 -10.99 17.21
CA PHE A 81 -5.42 -10.83 17.89
C PHE A 81 -5.45 -11.33 19.34
N ASP A 82 -6.51 -11.06 20.09
CA ASP A 82 -6.69 -11.60 21.44
C ASP A 82 -6.74 -13.13 21.46
N ILE A 83 -7.42 -13.73 20.47
CA ILE A 83 -7.48 -15.19 20.31
C ILE A 83 -6.08 -15.73 20.00
N GLU A 84 -5.33 -15.07 19.12
CA GLU A 84 -3.95 -15.46 18.79
C GLU A 84 -3.04 -15.45 20.02
N ASP A 85 -3.12 -14.41 20.84
CA ASP A 85 -2.32 -14.29 22.06
C ASP A 85 -2.67 -15.40 23.06
N MET A 86 -3.96 -15.72 23.22
CA MET A 86 -4.39 -16.83 24.09
C MET A 86 -3.91 -18.19 23.58
N VAL A 87 -3.88 -18.38 22.26
CA VAL A 87 -3.33 -19.59 21.65
C VAL A 87 -1.84 -19.67 21.96
N ASP A 88 -1.06 -18.62 21.71
CA ASP A 88 0.38 -18.59 21.98
C ASP A 88 0.73 -18.80 23.47
N ASP A 89 -0.03 -18.18 24.38
CA ASP A 89 0.13 -18.36 25.83
C ASP A 89 -0.15 -19.81 26.26
N TYR A 90 -1.16 -20.45 25.68
CA TYR A 90 -1.50 -21.83 25.98
C TYR A 90 -0.35 -22.78 25.60
N TYR A 91 0.26 -22.60 24.42
CA TYR A 91 1.38 -23.41 23.97
C TYR A 91 2.68 -23.14 24.73
N SER A 92 3.00 -21.88 24.99
CA SER A 92 4.16 -21.49 25.80
C SER A 92 4.12 -22.10 27.20
N SER A 93 2.93 -22.21 27.79
CA SER A 93 2.73 -22.85 29.10
C SER A 93 2.93 -24.38 29.07
N LYS A 94 2.77 -25.02 27.89
CA LYS A 94 2.94 -26.46 27.72
C LYS A 94 4.42 -26.84 27.60
N GLU A 95 5.19 -26.10 26.81
CA GLU A 95 6.64 -26.33 26.63
C GLU A 95 7.43 -26.27 27.95
N GLN A 96 7.07 -25.33 28.84
CA GLN A 96 7.68 -25.22 30.18
C GLN A 96 7.46 -26.46 31.07
N PHE A 97 6.46 -27.29 30.77
CA PHE A 97 6.11 -28.46 31.57
C PHE A 97 6.72 -29.76 31.06
N GLU A 98 6.93 -29.88 29.75
CA GLU A 98 7.52 -31.06 29.11
C GLU A 98 9.06 -30.94 28.98
N GLY A 99 9.61 -29.72 28.98
CA GLY A 99 11.04 -29.44 28.85
C GLY A 99 11.80 -29.24 30.16
N SER A 100 11.92 -30.28 30.99
CA SER A 100 13.01 -30.37 31.98
C SER A 100 14.16 -31.22 31.42
N SER A 101 14.76 -30.78 30.31
CA SER A 101 16.07 -31.24 29.87
C SER A 101 16.76 -30.14 29.05
N SER A 102 18.06 -29.98 29.31
CA SER A 102 18.89 -28.83 28.91
C SER A 102 18.87 -28.52 27.41
N TYR A 103 18.63 -27.25 27.03
CA TYR A 103 19.53 -26.33 26.30
C TYR A 103 18.73 -25.09 25.82
N ALA A 104 19.35 -23.92 25.98
CA ALA A 104 18.92 -22.57 25.51
C ALA A 104 17.65 -21.96 26.15
N GLN A 105 17.84 -21.27 27.27
CA GLN A 105 16.92 -20.23 27.76
C GLN A 105 16.71 -19.14 26.69
N LYS A 106 15.55 -19.15 26.02
CA LYS A 106 14.95 -17.91 25.50
C LYS A 106 14.41 -17.15 26.69
N GLY A 107 15.06 -16.02 27.01
CA GLY A 107 14.78 -15.20 28.18
C GLY A 107 13.36 -14.63 28.17
N SER A 108 12.44 -15.29 28.88
CA SER A 108 11.23 -14.67 29.41
C SER A 108 11.63 -13.87 30.65
N LEU A 109 11.77 -12.55 30.50
CA LEU A 109 11.84 -11.64 31.64
C LEU A 109 10.41 -11.28 32.03
N PHE A 110 10.03 -11.72 33.24
CA PHE A 110 8.79 -11.43 33.98
C PHE A 110 7.55 -12.27 33.61
N CYS A 111 7.36 -13.39 34.32
CA CYS A 111 6.03 -13.82 34.77
C CYS A 111 6.13 -14.58 36.11
N SER A 112 5.35 -14.11 37.07
CA SER A 112 5.27 -14.63 38.44
C SER A 112 4.66 -16.03 38.49
N LEU A 113 5.18 -16.84 39.42
CA LEU A 113 4.72 -18.18 39.77
C LEU A 113 3.22 -18.19 40.13
N SER A 114 2.42 -18.97 39.41
CA SER A 114 1.06 -19.36 39.83
C SER A 114 0.70 -20.72 39.22
N ASN A 115 -0.11 -21.48 39.97
CA ASN A 115 -0.35 -22.92 39.78
C ASN A 115 -0.82 -23.29 38.35
N PRO A 116 -0.12 -24.18 37.62
CA PRO A 116 -0.35 -24.43 36.18
C PRO A 116 -1.76 -24.91 35.82
N VAL A 117 -2.41 -25.67 36.72
CA VAL A 117 -3.76 -26.23 36.48
C VAL A 117 -4.84 -25.15 36.56
N ILE A 118 -4.71 -24.19 37.47
CA ILE A 118 -5.64 -23.05 37.61
C ILE A 118 -5.51 -22.12 36.40
N SER A 119 -4.29 -21.97 35.87
CA SER A 119 -4.02 -21.22 34.63
C SER A 119 -4.75 -21.81 33.42
N LYS A 120 -4.68 -23.14 33.23
CA LYS A 120 -5.35 -23.84 32.10
C LYS A 120 -6.87 -23.72 32.15
N VAL A 121 -7.50 -23.92 33.32
CA VAL A 121 -8.96 -23.77 33.48
C VAL A 121 -9.38 -22.31 33.21
N SER A 122 -8.59 -21.34 33.68
CA SER A 122 -8.83 -19.92 33.38
C SER A 122 -8.74 -19.63 31.87
N MET A 123 -7.75 -20.20 31.17
CA MET A 123 -7.60 -20.06 29.72
C MET A 123 -8.78 -20.67 28.94
N VAL A 124 -9.27 -21.85 29.33
CA VAL A 124 -10.46 -22.47 28.71
C VAL A 124 -11.69 -21.57 28.87
N HIS A 125 -11.92 -21.02 30.07
CA HIS A 125 -13.02 -20.08 30.28
C HIS A 125 -12.87 -18.78 29.49
N LYS A 126 -11.66 -18.23 29.39
CA LYS A 126 -11.38 -17.03 28.58
C LYS A 126 -11.61 -17.31 27.09
N MET A 127 -11.14 -18.45 26.58
CA MET A 127 -11.36 -18.87 25.20
C MET A 127 -12.85 -19.02 24.89
N LYS A 128 -13.60 -19.63 25.82
CA LYS A 128 -15.06 -19.71 25.73
C LYS A 128 -15.73 -18.35 25.61
N SER A 129 -15.33 -17.41 26.45
CA SER A 129 -15.85 -16.03 26.38
C SER A 129 -15.52 -15.35 25.04
N LYS A 130 -14.31 -15.57 24.48
CA LYS A 130 -13.93 -15.02 23.18
C LYS A 130 -14.74 -15.63 22.03
N ARG A 131 -15.00 -16.93 22.05
CA ARG A 131 -15.90 -17.58 21.09
C ARG A 131 -17.31 -16.99 21.14
N GLU A 132 -17.91 -16.90 22.32
CA GLU A 132 -19.28 -16.36 22.49
C GLU A 132 -19.35 -14.90 22.00
N LEU A 133 -18.31 -14.11 22.27
CA LEU A 133 -18.19 -12.76 21.75
C LEU A 133 -18.10 -12.75 20.20
N LEU A 134 -17.26 -13.60 19.61
CA LEU A 134 -17.12 -13.71 18.15
C LEU A 134 -18.44 -14.07 17.48
N GLN A 135 -19.15 -15.06 18.03
CA GLN A 135 -20.47 -15.49 17.57
C GLN A 135 -21.51 -14.37 17.69
N THR A 136 -21.44 -13.54 18.72
CA THR A 136 -22.32 -12.37 18.82
C THR A 136 -22.00 -11.34 17.74
N ARG A 137 -20.71 -11.09 17.47
CA ARG A 137 -20.26 -10.07 16.52
C ARG A 137 -20.43 -10.47 15.06
N GLN A 138 -20.45 -11.75 14.73
CA GLN A 138 -20.65 -12.23 13.36
C GLN A 138 -22.03 -11.83 12.78
N HIS A 139 -23.04 -11.63 13.64
CA HIS A 139 -24.40 -11.34 13.22
C HIS A 139 -24.71 -9.84 13.09
N LEU A 140 -23.86 -8.97 13.66
CA LEU A 140 -24.07 -7.51 13.64
C LEU A 140 -24.25 -6.92 12.24
N PRO A 141 -23.48 -7.33 11.21
CA PRO A 141 -23.64 -6.73 9.89
C PRO A 141 -25.02 -6.97 9.27
N ASN A 142 -25.61 -8.13 9.53
CA ASN A 142 -26.95 -8.47 9.08
C ASN A 142 -28.03 -7.80 9.94
N GLN A 143 -27.83 -7.79 11.26
CA GLN A 143 -28.78 -7.20 12.22
C GLN A 143 -28.95 -5.68 12.02
N TYR A 144 -27.87 -4.98 11.70
CA TYR A 144 -27.87 -3.53 11.54
C TYR A 144 -27.73 -3.09 10.08
N HIS A 145 -27.87 -4.03 9.14
CA HIS A 145 -27.83 -3.77 7.69
C HIS A 145 -26.59 -2.98 7.23
N PHE A 146 -25.43 -3.21 7.85
CA PHE A 146 -24.18 -2.56 7.43
C PHE A 146 -23.75 -2.93 6.00
N ILE A 147 -24.24 -4.08 5.52
CA ILE A 147 -23.80 -4.73 4.29
C ILE A 147 -24.84 -4.65 3.16
N SER A 148 -26.09 -4.27 3.43
CA SER A 148 -27.16 -4.25 2.41
C SER A 148 -26.92 -3.26 1.26
N HIS A 149 -25.97 -2.34 1.40
CA HIS A 149 -25.57 -1.37 0.37
C HIS A 149 -24.19 -1.67 -0.25
N ILE A 150 -23.57 -2.81 0.05
CA ILE A 150 -22.21 -3.16 -0.39
C ILE A 150 -22.13 -3.70 -1.84
N ASN A 151 -23.27 -4.05 -2.44
CA ASN A 151 -23.31 -4.53 -3.83
C ASN A 151 -23.14 -3.41 -4.89
N SER A 152 -23.08 -2.14 -4.50
CA SER A 152 -22.56 -1.11 -5.39
C SER A 152 -21.05 -1.28 -5.47
N VAL A 153 -20.51 -1.48 -6.68
CA VAL A 153 -19.09 -1.31 -6.98
C VAL A 153 -18.60 -0.08 -6.20
N VAL A 154 -17.54 -0.24 -5.42
CA VAL A 154 -16.96 0.86 -4.65
C VAL A 154 -16.70 2.00 -5.63
N ASP A 155 -17.57 3.00 -5.60
CA ASP A 155 -17.32 4.27 -6.25
C ASP A 155 -16.33 4.95 -5.30
N PHE A 156 -15.05 4.58 -5.45
CA PHE A 156 -14.02 5.58 -5.22
C PHE A 156 -14.52 6.76 -6.03
N ASP A 157 -14.72 7.93 -5.41
CA ASP A 157 -15.06 9.17 -6.09
C ASP A 157 -13.83 9.59 -6.94
N GLU A 158 -13.45 8.68 -7.84
CA GLU A 158 -12.32 8.67 -8.71
C GLU A 158 -12.72 9.64 -9.80
N LYS A 159 -12.26 10.88 -9.60
CA LYS A 159 -12.46 11.92 -10.58
C LYS A 159 -11.87 11.44 -11.89
N GLN A 160 -12.76 11.20 -12.86
CA GLN A 160 -12.37 10.84 -14.20
C GLN A 160 -11.35 11.85 -14.71
N THR A 161 -10.22 11.34 -15.17
CA THR A 161 -9.18 12.15 -15.79
C THR A 161 -9.60 12.52 -17.20
N THR A 162 -9.31 13.74 -17.62
CA THR A 162 -9.56 14.18 -19.00
C THR A 162 -8.28 14.67 -19.64
N SER A 163 -8.30 14.80 -20.96
CA SER A 163 -7.22 15.44 -21.71
C SER A 163 -7.09 16.93 -21.41
N TYR A 164 -8.09 17.56 -20.78
CA TYR A 164 -8.05 18.97 -20.45
C TYR A 164 -7.14 19.21 -19.24
N ARG A 165 -6.24 20.19 -19.39
CA ARG A 165 -5.38 20.68 -18.33
C ARG A 165 -5.85 22.07 -17.92
N ASN A 166 -5.91 22.32 -16.62
CA ASN A 166 -6.09 23.68 -16.10
C ASN A 166 -4.86 24.53 -16.48
N SER A 167 -5.05 25.51 -17.36
CA SER A 167 -4.00 26.42 -17.84
C SER A 167 -3.37 27.27 -16.74
N ASP A 168 -4.08 27.47 -15.62
CA ASP A 168 -3.61 28.27 -14.49
C ASP A 168 -2.54 27.54 -13.67
N ILE A 169 -2.41 26.22 -13.83
CA ILE A 169 -1.41 25.41 -13.13
C ILE A 169 -0.20 25.23 -14.03
N THR A 170 0.93 25.84 -13.67
CA THR A 170 2.21 25.70 -14.37
C THR A 170 2.84 24.34 -14.02
N LEU A 171 3.33 23.63 -15.03
CA LEU A 171 4.10 22.39 -14.83
C LEU A 171 5.58 22.74 -14.94
N PHE A 172 6.37 22.30 -13.96
CA PHE A 172 7.80 22.57 -13.87
C PHE A 172 8.61 21.30 -14.09
N GLY A 173 9.82 21.44 -14.65
CA GLY A 173 10.80 20.35 -14.76
C GLY A 173 10.48 19.22 -15.74
N ARG A 174 9.48 19.37 -16.63
CA ARG A 174 9.01 18.30 -17.53
C ARG A 174 9.28 18.53 -19.02
N ASP A 175 9.98 19.60 -19.39
CA ASP A 175 10.23 19.92 -20.80
C ASP A 175 11.06 18.84 -21.49
N ARG A 176 12.11 18.34 -20.83
CA ARG A 176 12.96 17.26 -21.38
C ARG A 176 12.20 15.95 -21.51
N ASP A 177 11.36 15.62 -20.53
CA ASP A 177 10.52 14.43 -20.57
C ASP A 177 9.52 14.49 -21.74
N LEU A 178 8.92 15.67 -21.94
CA LEU A 178 8.01 15.92 -23.05
C LEU A 178 8.72 15.73 -24.40
N GLU A 179 9.88 16.35 -24.61
CA GLU A 179 10.60 16.22 -25.87
C GLU A 179 11.01 14.76 -26.15
N ASN A 180 11.55 14.04 -25.17
CA ASN A 180 11.91 12.63 -25.34
C ASN A 180 10.70 11.76 -25.74
N LEU A 181 9.55 11.96 -25.08
CA LEU A 181 8.32 11.22 -25.41
C LEU A 181 7.79 11.60 -26.78
N MET A 182 7.86 12.88 -27.15
CA MET A 182 7.43 13.34 -28.47
C MET A 182 8.32 12.79 -29.57
N ASP A 183 9.62 12.66 -29.35
CA ASP A 183 10.52 11.97 -30.28
C ASP A 183 10.10 10.51 -30.47
N MET A 184 9.81 9.78 -29.38
CA MET A 184 9.32 8.39 -29.46
C MET A 184 7.98 8.26 -30.19
N ILE A 185 7.05 9.21 -29.96
CA ILE A 185 5.70 9.19 -30.53
C ILE A 185 5.72 9.57 -32.01
N MET A 186 6.54 10.55 -32.40
CA MET A 186 6.61 11.02 -33.78
C MET A 186 7.56 10.16 -34.64
N GLN A 187 8.36 9.29 -34.02
CA GLN A 187 9.20 8.35 -34.75
C GLN A 187 8.36 7.29 -35.48
N LYS A 188 8.68 7.10 -36.75
CA LYS A 188 8.14 6.00 -37.56
C LYS A 188 8.69 4.68 -37.07
N SER A 189 7.82 3.81 -36.56
CA SER A 189 8.18 2.50 -36.02
C SER A 189 8.21 1.44 -37.12
N VAL A 190 9.00 0.38 -36.91
CA VAL A 190 9.02 -0.82 -37.78
C VAL A 190 7.70 -1.61 -37.66
N SER A 191 7.08 -1.58 -36.47
CA SER A 191 5.71 -2.03 -36.24
C SER A 191 4.70 -0.92 -36.52
N GLU A 192 3.53 -1.26 -37.04
CA GLU A 192 2.50 -0.27 -37.40
C GLU A 192 1.89 0.41 -36.16
N ILE A 193 1.70 -0.34 -35.06
CA ILE A 193 1.26 0.22 -33.77
C ILE A 193 2.39 0.13 -32.75
N SER A 194 2.54 1.18 -31.93
CA SER A 194 3.43 1.14 -30.76
C SER A 194 2.73 1.58 -29.48
N ILE A 195 2.94 0.83 -28.40
CA ILE A 195 2.47 1.13 -27.05
C ILE A 195 3.66 1.61 -26.21
N ILE A 196 3.59 2.87 -25.78
CA ILE A 196 4.60 3.57 -24.99
C ILE A 196 4.04 3.80 -23.60
N SER A 197 4.57 3.09 -22.59
CA SER A 197 4.14 3.30 -21.21
C SER A 197 5.01 4.33 -20.50
N ILE A 198 4.38 5.33 -19.88
CA ILE A 198 4.99 6.23 -18.89
C ILE A 198 4.77 5.61 -17.51
N VAL A 199 5.86 5.24 -16.84
CA VAL A 199 5.82 4.50 -15.59
C VAL A 199 6.63 5.17 -14.48
N GLY A 200 6.16 5.05 -13.25
CA GLY A 200 6.86 5.58 -12.08
C GLY A 200 5.94 5.67 -10.85
N PRO A 201 6.50 6.02 -9.68
CA PRO A 201 5.76 6.17 -8.43
C PRO A 201 4.50 7.05 -8.54
N MET A 202 3.55 6.80 -7.63
CA MET A 202 2.33 7.60 -7.50
C MET A 202 2.67 9.07 -7.17
N GLY A 203 1.96 10.03 -7.77
CA GLY A 203 2.19 11.46 -7.52
C GLY A 203 3.33 12.12 -8.32
N LEU A 204 4.08 11.39 -9.15
CA LEU A 204 5.16 11.94 -9.99
C LEU A 204 4.72 12.83 -11.18
N GLY A 205 3.41 12.90 -11.46
CA GLY A 205 2.86 13.72 -12.54
C GLY A 205 2.76 13.03 -13.90
N LYS A 206 2.67 11.69 -13.95
CA LYS A 206 2.51 10.91 -15.20
C LYS A 206 1.32 11.36 -16.03
N THR A 207 0.14 11.47 -15.42
CA THR A 207 -1.08 11.98 -16.05
C THR A 207 -0.88 13.39 -16.59
N SER A 208 -0.24 14.27 -15.82
CA SER A 208 0.05 15.64 -16.26
C SER A 208 1.01 15.69 -17.45
N LEU A 209 2.00 14.80 -17.50
CA LEU A 209 2.90 14.67 -18.64
C LEU A 209 2.17 14.09 -19.87
N ALA A 210 1.30 13.10 -19.69
CA ALA A 210 0.46 12.58 -20.78
C ALA A 210 -0.49 13.65 -21.32
N GLN A 211 -1.03 14.54 -20.47
CA GLN A 211 -1.81 15.70 -20.90
C GLN A 211 -0.96 16.69 -21.72
N LEU A 212 0.31 16.90 -21.38
CA LEU A 212 1.22 17.72 -22.19
C LEU A 212 1.42 17.11 -23.58
N VAL A 213 1.73 15.81 -23.64
CA VAL A 213 1.86 15.05 -24.88
C VAL A 213 0.60 15.17 -25.73
N PHE A 214 -0.58 14.87 -25.16
CA PHE A 214 -1.85 14.87 -25.88
C PHE A 214 -2.20 16.24 -26.50
N ASN A 215 -1.82 17.32 -25.82
CA ASN A 215 -2.12 18.69 -26.23
C ASN A 215 -1.00 19.34 -27.06
N ASP A 216 0.13 18.65 -27.28
CA ASP A 216 1.23 19.15 -28.10
C ASP A 216 0.79 19.33 -29.56
N ALA A 217 1.20 20.43 -30.20
CA ALA A 217 0.79 20.77 -31.56
C ALA A 217 1.16 19.70 -32.61
N ARG A 218 2.28 18.99 -32.41
CA ARG A 218 2.76 17.91 -33.29
C ARG A 218 1.78 16.74 -33.35
N THR A 219 1.03 16.49 -32.28
CA THR A 219 0.01 15.41 -32.24
C THR A 219 -1.19 15.65 -33.15
N LYS A 220 -1.34 16.85 -33.72
CA LYS A 220 -2.36 17.14 -34.74
C LYS A 220 -2.12 16.38 -36.05
N ALA A 221 -0.98 15.70 -36.20
CA ALA A 221 -0.71 14.79 -37.30
C ALA A 221 -1.56 13.50 -37.26
N PHE A 222 -2.10 13.13 -36.08
CA PHE A 222 -2.99 11.98 -35.93
C PHE A 222 -4.42 12.36 -36.33
N SER A 223 -5.09 11.45 -37.05
CA SER A 223 -6.49 11.61 -37.47
C SER A 223 -7.43 11.74 -36.27
N PHE A 224 -7.19 10.93 -35.24
CA PHE A 224 -7.92 10.99 -33.97
C PHE A 224 -6.95 11.08 -32.78
N ARG A 225 -7.36 11.84 -31.77
CA ARG A 225 -6.71 11.90 -30.46
C ARG A 225 -7.75 11.52 -29.42
N ILE A 226 -7.51 10.42 -28.72
CA ILE A 226 -8.50 9.74 -27.86
C ILE A 226 -7.93 9.68 -26.45
N TRP A 227 -8.72 10.10 -25.45
CA TRP A 227 -8.34 10.01 -24.04
C TRP A 227 -9.28 9.06 -23.30
N VAL A 228 -8.74 8.01 -22.70
CA VAL A 228 -9.50 7.03 -21.93
C VAL A 228 -8.97 7.01 -20.50
N HIS A 229 -9.86 7.31 -19.56
CA HIS A 229 -9.59 7.10 -18.14
C HIS A 229 -9.88 5.64 -17.79
N VAL A 230 -8.84 4.89 -17.40
CA VAL A 230 -9.01 3.51 -16.94
C VAL A 230 -9.25 3.55 -15.44
N SER A 231 -10.50 3.26 -15.05
CA SER A 231 -10.89 3.23 -13.63
C SER A 231 -10.08 2.20 -12.85
N MET A 232 -9.72 2.55 -11.62
CA MET A 232 -8.92 1.69 -10.75
C MET A 232 -9.74 0.50 -10.25
N GLY A 233 -9.18 -0.72 -10.40
CA GLY A 233 -9.74 -1.95 -9.84
C GLY A 233 -9.82 -3.11 -10.83
N ASN A 234 -10.34 -2.89 -12.03
CA ASN A 234 -10.41 -3.90 -13.10
C ASN A 234 -10.34 -3.29 -14.50
N VAL A 235 -9.70 -4.00 -15.44
CA VAL A 235 -9.68 -3.58 -16.84
C VAL A 235 -10.97 -4.01 -17.51
N SER A 236 -11.90 -3.07 -17.68
CA SER A 236 -13.09 -3.32 -18.51
C SER A 236 -12.78 -3.05 -19.98
N LEU A 237 -12.48 -4.12 -20.74
CA LEU A 237 -12.29 -4.04 -22.19
C LEU A 237 -13.50 -3.40 -22.89
N GLU A 238 -14.70 -3.69 -22.38
CA GLU A 238 -15.96 -3.19 -22.91
C GLU A 238 -16.07 -1.67 -22.75
N LYS A 239 -15.75 -1.15 -21.55
CA LYS A 239 -15.73 0.30 -21.28
C LYS A 239 -14.64 0.99 -22.10
N ILE A 240 -13.41 0.47 -22.05
CA ILE A 240 -12.27 1.05 -22.79
C ILE A 240 -12.55 1.10 -24.28
N GLY A 241 -13.04 -0.01 -24.86
CA GLY A 241 -13.38 -0.06 -26.28
C GLY A 241 -14.48 0.93 -26.66
N ARG A 242 -15.52 1.08 -25.84
CA ARG A 242 -16.55 2.13 -26.04
C ARG A 242 -15.97 3.54 -25.95
N ASP A 243 -15.13 3.82 -24.96
CA ASP A 243 -14.53 5.14 -24.79
C ASP A 243 -13.63 5.50 -25.99
N ILE A 244 -12.98 4.51 -26.60
CA ILE A 244 -12.23 4.68 -27.85
C ILE A 244 -13.18 5.00 -29.01
N VAL A 245 -14.17 4.15 -29.27
CA VAL A 245 -15.07 4.29 -30.43
C VAL A 245 -15.84 5.59 -30.38
N SER A 246 -16.33 5.99 -29.20
CA SER A 246 -17.18 7.17 -28.99
C SER A 246 -16.49 8.50 -29.30
N GLN A 247 -15.15 8.51 -29.31
CA GLN A 247 -14.33 9.69 -29.61
C GLN A 247 -13.91 9.75 -31.09
N THR A 248 -14.52 8.93 -31.95
CA THR A 248 -14.29 8.91 -33.40
C THR A 248 -15.55 9.22 -34.20
N THR A 249 -15.50 9.11 -35.53
CA THR A 249 -16.68 9.28 -36.40
C THR A 249 -17.64 8.08 -36.38
N GLU A 250 -17.21 6.94 -35.85
CA GLU A 250 -18.02 5.73 -35.77
C GLU A 250 -19.09 5.86 -34.68
N ARG A 251 -20.29 5.34 -34.94
CA ARG A 251 -21.42 5.42 -33.99
C ARG A 251 -21.47 4.16 -33.14
N ILE A 252 -21.62 4.36 -31.83
CA ILE A 252 -21.94 3.27 -30.90
C ILE A 252 -23.45 3.11 -30.84
N GLU A 253 -23.95 1.91 -31.12
CA GLU A 253 -25.33 1.53 -30.80
C GLU A 253 -25.40 1.06 -29.33
N GLY A 254 -26.49 1.40 -28.62
CA GLY A 254 -26.68 0.96 -27.24
C GLY A 254 -26.82 -0.56 -27.15
N ASN A 255 -26.06 -1.19 -26.23
CA ASN A 255 -25.96 -2.65 -25.98
C ASN A 255 -25.16 -3.47 -27.00
N MET A 256 -24.06 -2.94 -27.54
CA MET A 256 -23.09 -3.72 -28.31
C MET A 256 -22.39 -4.79 -27.45
N GLN A 257 -22.30 -6.02 -27.97
CA GLN A 257 -21.50 -7.09 -27.37
C GLN A 257 -20.00 -6.76 -27.49
N LEU A 258 -19.18 -7.29 -26.58
CA LEU A 258 -17.72 -7.07 -26.57
C LEU A 258 -17.05 -7.41 -27.91
N GLN A 259 -17.52 -8.43 -28.63
CA GLN A 259 -16.98 -8.78 -29.94
C GLN A 259 -17.18 -7.67 -30.97
N SER A 260 -18.36 -7.05 -31.00
CA SER A 260 -18.64 -5.92 -31.90
C SER A 260 -17.74 -4.74 -31.56
N ILE A 261 -17.58 -4.43 -30.27
CA ILE A 261 -16.68 -3.35 -29.81
C ILE A 261 -15.24 -3.62 -30.24
N LYS A 262 -14.75 -4.86 -30.11
CA LYS A 262 -13.41 -5.24 -30.58
C LYS A 262 -13.26 -5.05 -32.10
N ASN A 263 -14.27 -5.44 -32.88
CA ASN A 263 -14.28 -5.25 -34.33
C ASN A 263 -14.28 -3.75 -34.72
N ASP A 264 -15.01 -2.92 -33.99
CA ASP A 264 -15.06 -1.47 -34.23
C ASP A 264 -13.71 -0.81 -33.91
N VAL A 265 -13.10 -1.15 -32.76
CA VAL A 265 -11.74 -0.70 -32.41
C VAL A 265 -10.74 -1.11 -33.48
N GLN A 266 -10.80 -2.37 -33.95
CA GLN A 266 -9.94 -2.84 -35.03
C GLN A 266 -10.17 -2.06 -36.34
N THR A 267 -11.42 -1.77 -36.68
CA THR A 267 -11.77 -1.01 -37.89
C THR A 267 -11.19 0.40 -37.83
N ILE A 268 -11.32 1.07 -36.68
CA ILE A 268 -10.75 2.41 -36.45
C ILE A 268 -9.23 2.39 -36.62
N LEU A 269 -8.54 1.46 -35.94
CA LEU A 269 -7.08 1.36 -35.96
C LEU A 269 -6.52 0.94 -37.33
N ASN A 270 -7.33 0.30 -38.18
CA ASN A 270 -6.95 0.00 -39.57
C ASN A 270 -7.19 1.18 -40.53
N LYS A 271 -8.13 2.07 -40.22
CA LYS A 271 -8.55 3.14 -41.13
C LYS A 271 -7.90 4.50 -40.82
N TYR A 272 -7.60 4.76 -39.56
CA TYR A 272 -7.18 6.07 -39.08
C TYR A 272 -5.93 5.99 -38.20
N SER A 273 -5.01 6.94 -38.41
CA SER A 273 -3.91 7.16 -37.46
C SER A 273 -4.47 7.73 -36.15
N CYS A 274 -4.25 7.02 -35.04
CA CYS A 274 -4.77 7.42 -33.74
C CYS A 274 -3.63 7.66 -32.74
N LEU A 275 -3.76 8.72 -31.94
CA LEU A 275 -3.05 8.85 -30.67
C LEU A 275 -4.04 8.53 -29.54
N ILE A 276 -3.84 7.40 -28.87
CA ILE A 276 -4.71 6.96 -27.77
C ILE A 276 -3.95 7.08 -26.46
N VAL A 277 -4.49 7.81 -25.48
CA VAL A 277 -3.97 7.84 -24.11
C VAL A 277 -4.87 6.95 -23.24
N LEU A 278 -4.27 5.94 -22.62
CA LEU A 278 -4.89 5.14 -21.55
C LEU A 278 -4.31 5.59 -20.22
N ASP A 279 -5.06 6.43 -19.51
CA ASP A 279 -4.60 7.02 -18.26
C ASP A 279 -4.88 6.10 -17.08
N SER A 280 -3.85 5.89 -16.25
CA SER A 280 -3.87 5.10 -15.03
C SER A 280 -4.25 3.64 -15.26
N LEU A 281 -3.57 2.95 -16.18
CA LEU A 281 -3.78 1.52 -16.39
C LEU A 281 -3.33 0.69 -15.17
N TRP A 282 -4.20 -0.19 -14.73
CA TRP A 282 -3.97 -1.20 -13.70
C TRP A 282 -4.76 -2.47 -14.06
N GLY A 283 -4.29 -3.64 -13.66
CA GLY A 283 -5.01 -4.89 -13.91
C GLY A 283 -4.16 -6.12 -13.66
N LYS A 284 -4.81 -7.29 -13.71
CA LYS A 284 -4.10 -8.57 -13.73
C LYS A 284 -3.41 -8.80 -15.06
N ASP A 285 -2.43 -9.70 -15.07
CA ASP A 285 -1.64 -9.99 -16.27
C ASP A 285 -2.53 -10.44 -17.44
N GLU A 286 -3.54 -11.29 -17.19
CA GLU A 286 -4.47 -11.74 -18.24
C GLU A 286 -5.28 -10.57 -18.82
N GLU A 287 -5.83 -9.71 -17.96
CA GLU A 287 -6.66 -8.57 -18.34
C GLU A 287 -5.88 -7.55 -19.19
N VAL A 288 -4.65 -7.24 -18.78
CA VAL A 288 -3.76 -6.31 -19.49
C VAL A 288 -3.27 -6.92 -20.80
N ASN A 289 -3.03 -8.23 -20.85
CA ASN A 289 -2.70 -8.93 -22.09
C ASN A 289 -3.88 -8.91 -23.08
N GLU A 290 -5.10 -9.16 -22.64
CA GLU A 290 -6.28 -9.08 -23.51
C GLU A 290 -6.50 -7.66 -24.04
N LEU A 291 -6.26 -6.64 -23.22
CA LEU A 291 -6.28 -5.24 -23.65
C LEU A 291 -5.23 -4.98 -24.72
N LYS A 292 -3.99 -5.42 -24.49
CA LYS A 292 -2.90 -5.31 -25.47
C LYS A 292 -3.29 -5.95 -26.80
N GLN A 293 -3.89 -7.16 -26.77
CA GLN A 293 -4.33 -7.84 -27.99
C GLN A 293 -5.43 -7.07 -28.73
N MET A 294 -6.39 -6.47 -28.02
CA MET A 294 -7.43 -5.64 -28.64
C MET A 294 -6.84 -4.42 -29.36
N LEU A 295 -5.80 -3.81 -28.78
CA LEU A 295 -5.17 -2.59 -29.28
C LEU A 295 -4.16 -2.83 -30.42
N LEU A 296 -3.59 -4.03 -30.52
CA LEU A 296 -2.61 -4.38 -31.56
C LEU A 296 -3.25 -5.03 -32.80
N THR A 297 -4.52 -4.72 -33.09
CA THR A 297 -5.28 -5.28 -34.21
C THR A 297 -5.18 -4.48 -35.51
N GLY A 298 -4.62 -3.26 -35.47
CA GLY A 298 -4.43 -2.42 -36.65
C GLY A 298 -3.13 -2.72 -37.37
N ILE A 299 -3.22 -2.92 -38.69
CA ILE A 299 -2.12 -3.39 -39.56
C ILE A 299 -1.88 -2.42 -40.74
N GLN A 300 -2.34 -1.17 -40.65
CA GLN A 300 -2.32 -0.24 -41.79
C GLN A 300 -2.04 1.21 -41.43
N THR A 301 -1.94 1.55 -40.14
CA THR A 301 -1.79 2.93 -39.68
C THR A 301 -0.67 3.04 -38.67
N GLU A 302 0.05 4.17 -38.68
CA GLU A 302 1.09 4.51 -37.71
C GLU A 302 0.46 5.00 -36.38
N SER A 303 -0.42 4.21 -35.77
CA SER A 303 -1.11 4.59 -34.52
C SER A 303 -0.20 4.45 -33.30
N LYS A 304 -0.32 5.40 -32.36
CA LYS A 304 0.49 5.47 -31.13
C LYS A 304 -0.41 5.40 -29.91
N ILE A 305 -0.04 4.56 -28.96
CA ILE A 305 -0.80 4.38 -27.72
C ILE A 305 0.12 4.74 -26.57
N VAL A 306 -0.27 5.75 -25.78
CA VAL A 306 0.43 6.17 -24.57
C VAL A 306 -0.33 5.61 -23.38
N VAL A 307 0.36 4.83 -22.55
CA VAL A 307 -0.21 4.30 -21.31
C VAL A 307 0.45 5.00 -20.14
N THR A 308 -0.31 5.42 -19.13
CA THR A 308 0.30 5.82 -17.85
C THR A 308 -0.02 4.76 -16.80
N THR A 309 0.96 4.37 -16.00
CA THR A 309 0.75 3.40 -14.91
C THR A 309 1.73 3.60 -13.78
N HIS A 310 1.35 3.22 -12.57
CA HIS A 310 2.25 3.18 -11.42
C HIS A 310 2.84 1.80 -11.18
N SER A 311 2.50 0.80 -12.00
CA SER A 311 3.03 -0.56 -11.92
C SER A 311 4.03 -0.81 -13.05
N TYR A 312 5.30 -1.05 -12.69
CA TYR A 312 6.33 -1.44 -13.65
C TYR A 312 5.99 -2.74 -14.38
N LYS A 313 5.41 -3.70 -13.65
CA LYS A 313 4.95 -4.98 -14.21
C LYS A 313 3.90 -4.77 -15.31
N VAL A 314 2.89 -3.93 -15.05
CA VAL A 314 1.84 -3.60 -16.04
C VAL A 314 2.46 -2.88 -17.25
N ALA A 315 3.38 -1.94 -17.02
CA ALA A 315 4.06 -1.22 -18.09
C ALA A 315 4.85 -2.17 -19.01
N GLU A 316 5.61 -3.11 -18.43
CA GLU A 316 6.38 -4.11 -19.18
C GLU A 316 5.45 -5.02 -19.99
N LEU A 317 4.35 -5.47 -19.38
CA LEU A 317 3.40 -6.36 -20.02
C LEU A 317 2.72 -5.71 -21.23
N VAL A 318 2.23 -4.47 -21.09
CA VAL A 318 1.42 -3.80 -22.13
C VAL A 318 2.27 -3.19 -23.24
N SER A 319 3.52 -2.78 -22.95
CA SER A 319 4.32 -2.01 -23.91
C SER A 319 4.81 -2.85 -25.09
N THR A 320 5.06 -2.17 -26.21
CA THR A 320 5.77 -2.76 -27.37
C THR A 320 7.19 -2.21 -27.51
N VAL A 321 7.52 -1.18 -26.75
CA VAL A 321 8.85 -0.58 -26.62
C VAL A 321 9.23 -0.49 -25.14
N PRO A 322 10.50 -0.31 -24.77
CA PRO A 322 10.88 -0.14 -23.37
C PRO A 322 10.06 0.97 -22.67
N PRO A 323 9.47 0.71 -21.49
CA PRO A 323 8.72 1.72 -20.75
C PRO A 323 9.56 2.96 -20.41
N TYR A 324 8.96 4.14 -20.56
CA TYR A 324 9.56 5.41 -20.17
C TYR A 324 9.44 5.60 -18.65
N LYS A 325 10.54 5.35 -17.93
CA LYS A 325 10.62 5.56 -16.48
C LYS A 325 10.69 7.06 -16.17
N LEU A 326 9.63 7.62 -15.61
CA LEU A 326 9.56 9.02 -15.23
C LEU A 326 10.40 9.27 -13.97
N SER A 327 11.33 10.23 -14.07
CA SER A 327 12.22 10.61 -12.97
C SER A 327 11.53 11.52 -11.94
N ALA A 328 12.06 11.51 -10.73
CA ALA A 328 11.76 12.50 -9.70
C ALA A 328 12.19 13.90 -10.18
N LEU A 329 11.44 14.92 -9.74
CA LEU A 329 11.80 16.32 -10.01
C LEU A 329 13.03 16.75 -9.19
N SER A 330 13.70 17.80 -9.68
CA SER A 330 14.73 18.49 -8.91
C SER A 330 14.12 19.20 -7.69
N GLU A 331 14.94 19.47 -6.66
CA GLU A 331 14.49 20.27 -5.52
C GLU A 331 14.03 21.67 -5.94
N ASP A 332 14.67 22.27 -6.95
CA ASP A 332 14.29 23.59 -7.47
C ASP A 332 12.91 23.56 -8.17
N ASP A 333 12.60 22.51 -8.93
CA ASP A 333 11.28 22.36 -9.53
C ASP A 333 10.21 22.09 -8.46
N CYS A 334 10.52 21.29 -7.44
CA CYS A 334 9.64 21.10 -6.29
C CYS A 334 9.43 22.40 -5.52
N LEU A 335 10.46 23.23 -5.36
CA LEU A 335 10.36 24.56 -4.78
C LEU A 335 9.40 25.43 -5.59
N ASN A 336 9.50 25.44 -6.91
CA ASN A 336 8.60 26.24 -7.75
C ASN A 336 7.13 25.84 -7.57
N ILE A 337 6.84 24.52 -7.54
CA ILE A 337 5.50 24.00 -7.29
C ILE A 337 5.01 24.38 -5.89
N PHE A 338 5.84 24.13 -4.87
CA PHE A 338 5.54 24.48 -3.49
C PHE A 338 5.24 25.97 -3.36
N SER A 339 6.09 26.83 -3.91
CA SER A 339 5.95 28.29 -3.81
C SER A 339 4.73 28.82 -4.54
N GLN A 340 4.41 28.28 -5.72
CA GLN A 340 3.18 28.61 -6.44
C GLN A 340 1.95 28.28 -5.57
N ARG A 341 1.96 27.12 -4.90
CA ARG A 341 0.81 26.67 -4.09
C ARG A 341 0.72 27.34 -2.72
N ALA A 342 1.85 27.56 -2.06
CA ALA A 342 1.97 28.26 -0.78
C ALA A 342 1.73 29.76 -0.91
N MET A 343 1.75 30.29 -2.14
CA MET A 343 1.83 31.72 -2.45
C MET A 343 3.03 32.40 -1.78
N ALA A 344 4.04 31.64 -1.37
CA ALA A 344 5.18 32.06 -0.55
C ALA A 344 6.49 31.58 -1.18
N GLY A 345 7.51 32.43 -1.22
CA GLY A 345 8.80 32.10 -1.80
C GLY A 345 9.96 32.59 -0.92
N ARG A 346 11.17 32.63 -1.48
CA ARG A 346 12.42 32.96 -0.76
C ARG A 346 12.43 34.32 -0.03
N GLY A 347 11.52 35.23 -0.37
CA GLY A 347 11.34 36.51 0.31
C GLY A 347 10.51 36.45 1.61
N ASP A 348 9.78 35.36 1.86
CA ASP A 348 8.97 35.17 3.06
C ASP A 348 9.87 34.76 4.26
N PRO A 349 9.77 35.41 5.43
CA PRO A 349 10.57 35.07 6.59
C PRO A 349 10.41 33.61 7.05
N LEU A 350 9.19 33.08 7.01
CA LEU A 350 8.90 31.70 7.41
C LEU A 350 9.40 30.70 6.37
N PHE A 351 9.40 31.08 5.09
CA PHE A 351 10.08 30.29 4.06
C PHE A 351 11.58 30.22 4.32
N ARG A 352 12.23 31.32 4.69
CA ARG A 352 13.67 31.29 4.99
C ARG A 352 13.99 30.38 6.18
N GLU A 353 13.07 30.27 7.13
CA GLU A 353 13.25 29.43 8.31
C GLU A 353 12.98 27.94 8.04
N TYR A 354 11.94 27.59 7.27
CA TYR A 354 11.48 26.20 7.13
C TYR A 354 11.43 25.67 5.69
N GLY A 355 11.43 26.56 4.70
CA GLY A 355 11.09 26.25 3.32
C GLY A 355 12.01 25.22 2.67
N GLU A 356 13.33 25.30 2.90
CA GLU A 356 14.29 24.36 2.33
C GLU A 356 14.09 22.94 2.84
N GLU A 357 13.80 22.76 4.13
CA GLU A 357 13.55 21.45 4.72
C GLU A 357 12.19 20.89 4.26
N ILE A 358 11.17 21.74 4.13
CA ILE A 358 9.87 21.35 3.56
C ILE A 358 10.02 20.90 2.10
N VAL A 359 10.81 21.61 1.30
CA VAL A 359 11.07 21.22 -0.10
C VAL A 359 11.85 19.90 -0.16
N ARG A 360 12.85 19.70 0.71
CA ARG A 360 13.59 18.43 0.78
C ARG A 360 12.67 17.25 1.08
N ARG A 361 11.66 17.43 1.96
CA ARG A 361 10.62 16.42 2.24
C ARG A 361 9.77 16.04 1.03
N CYS A 362 9.75 16.84 -0.03
CA CYS A 362 9.01 16.51 -1.23
C CYS A 362 9.62 15.31 -1.98
N GLY A 363 10.92 15.04 -1.80
CA GLY A 363 11.59 13.90 -2.43
C GLY A 363 11.43 13.86 -3.95
N GLY A 364 11.38 15.03 -4.59
CA GLY A 364 11.12 15.15 -6.03
C GLY A 364 9.70 14.75 -6.48
N THR A 365 8.74 14.61 -5.56
CA THR A 365 7.34 14.26 -5.85
C THR A 365 6.46 15.53 -5.95
N PRO A 366 5.99 15.93 -7.16
CA PRO A 366 5.14 17.10 -7.38
C PRO A 366 3.90 17.15 -6.48
N LEU A 367 3.24 16.01 -6.30
CA LEU A 367 2.02 15.93 -5.48
C LEU A 367 2.29 16.30 -4.01
N VAL A 368 3.45 15.92 -3.48
CA VAL A 368 3.86 16.26 -2.11
C VAL A 368 4.16 17.75 -1.99
N ALA A 369 4.87 18.33 -2.98
CA ALA A 369 5.13 19.77 -3.01
C ALA A 369 3.82 20.58 -3.04
N ASN A 370 2.84 20.14 -3.84
CA ASN A 370 1.51 20.75 -3.88
C ASN A 370 0.74 20.55 -2.57
N PHE A 371 0.80 19.36 -1.96
CA PHE A 371 0.17 19.10 -0.65
C PHE A 371 0.73 20.02 0.43
N LEU A 372 2.04 20.02 0.65
CA LEU A 372 2.70 20.84 1.68
C LEU A 372 2.50 22.34 1.42
N GLY A 373 2.54 22.76 0.15
CA GLY A 373 2.21 24.13 -0.22
C GLY A 373 0.79 24.51 0.17
N SER A 374 -0.18 23.60 -0.01
CA SER A 374 -1.58 23.84 0.38
C SER A 374 -1.77 23.89 1.90
N VAL A 375 -1.07 23.03 2.65
CA VAL A 375 -1.06 23.03 4.12
C VAL A 375 -0.55 24.37 4.65
N VAL A 376 0.58 24.83 4.15
CA VAL A 376 1.15 26.13 4.53
C VAL A 376 0.22 27.27 4.14
N ASN A 377 -0.37 27.22 2.94
CA ASN A 377 -1.28 28.27 2.48
C ASN A 377 -2.55 28.39 3.34
N ALA A 378 -3.02 27.29 3.95
CA ALA A 378 -4.22 27.30 4.78
C ALA A 378 -4.14 28.34 5.91
N GLN A 379 -2.96 28.53 6.52
CA GLN A 379 -2.70 29.52 7.57
C GLN A 379 -1.26 30.05 7.51
N ARG A 380 -0.89 30.65 6.38
CA ARG A 380 0.49 31.03 6.03
C ARG A 380 1.26 31.84 7.07
N GLN A 381 0.59 32.70 7.84
CA GLN A 381 1.24 33.58 8.82
C GLN A 381 1.59 32.89 10.14
N ARG A 382 1.17 31.63 10.34
CA ARG A 382 1.38 30.89 11.59
C ARG A 382 2.61 30.01 11.50
N ARG A 383 3.61 30.31 12.33
CA ARG A 383 4.87 29.58 12.41
C ARG A 383 4.66 28.08 12.71
N GLU A 384 3.64 27.77 13.51
CA GLU A 384 3.29 26.41 13.91
C GLU A 384 2.92 25.53 12.72
N ILE A 385 2.29 26.12 11.68
CA ILE A 385 1.85 25.42 10.48
C ILE A 385 3.05 25.05 9.61
N TRP A 386 4.03 25.97 9.47
CA TRP A 386 5.27 25.69 8.77
C TRP A 386 6.10 24.63 9.50
N LYS A 387 6.19 24.74 10.83
CA LYS A 387 6.84 23.72 11.65
C LYS A 387 6.16 22.36 11.50
N ALA A 388 4.82 22.31 11.48
CA ALA A 388 4.09 21.07 11.23
C ALA A 388 4.35 20.53 9.82
N ALA A 389 4.35 21.38 8.78
CA ALA A 389 4.71 20.98 7.41
C ALA A 389 6.16 20.49 7.29
N LYS A 390 7.06 20.94 8.16
CA LYS A 390 8.44 20.45 8.26
C LYS A 390 8.53 19.12 9.02
N ASP A 391 7.91 18.98 10.17
CA ASP A 391 8.23 17.88 11.10
C ASP A 391 7.16 16.77 11.15
N LYS A 392 5.88 17.11 10.90
CA LYS A 392 4.76 16.18 11.13
C LYS A 392 4.61 15.18 10.00
N GLU A 393 4.22 13.95 10.33
CA GLU A 393 3.87 12.89 9.37
C GLU A 393 2.75 13.35 8.42
N MET A 394 2.86 13.00 7.14
CA MET A 394 1.96 13.50 6.09
C MET A 394 0.49 13.14 6.34
N TRP A 395 0.23 11.94 6.84
CA TRP A 395 -1.13 11.46 7.09
C TRP A 395 -1.79 12.21 8.25
N LYS A 396 -1.04 12.51 9.31
CA LYS A 396 -1.50 13.36 10.42
C LYS A 396 -1.68 14.81 10.01
N LEU A 397 -0.95 15.28 8.99
CA LEU A 397 -1.21 16.60 8.42
C LEU A 397 -2.54 16.59 7.67
N GLU A 398 -2.81 15.59 6.83
CA GLU A 398 -4.08 15.51 6.09
C GLU A 398 -5.30 15.44 7.01
N GLU A 399 -5.18 14.83 8.20
CA GLU A 399 -6.26 14.75 9.20
C GLU A 399 -6.53 16.03 9.98
N ASP A 400 -5.48 16.80 10.27
CA ASP A 400 -5.60 18.02 11.08
C ASP A 400 -6.37 19.14 10.35
N TYR A 401 -6.39 19.10 9.01
CA TYR A 401 -7.04 20.11 8.20
C TYR A 401 -8.30 19.55 7.53
N PRO A 402 -9.40 20.32 7.54
CA PRO A 402 -10.59 20.00 6.76
C PRO A 402 -10.27 19.74 5.27
N GLU A 403 -10.96 18.76 4.67
CA GLU A 403 -10.75 18.35 3.26
C GLU A 403 -10.97 19.50 2.26
N ASP A 404 -11.76 20.52 2.61
CA ASP A 404 -12.00 21.70 1.78
C ASP A 404 -10.84 22.70 1.77
N LYS A 405 -9.89 22.60 2.72
CA LYS A 405 -8.81 23.57 2.90
C LYS A 405 -7.47 23.15 2.29
N ILE A 406 -7.25 21.85 2.11
CA ILE A 406 -5.99 21.31 1.60
C ILE A 406 -6.26 20.37 0.43
N SER A 407 -5.28 20.26 -0.47
CA SER A 407 -5.36 19.26 -1.54
C SER A 407 -5.02 17.90 -0.94
N PRO A 408 -5.89 16.88 -0.97
CA PRO A 408 -5.63 15.63 -0.28
C PRO A 408 -4.49 14.84 -0.96
N LEU A 409 -3.64 14.20 -0.17
CA LEU A 409 -2.45 13.47 -0.63
C LEU A 409 -2.73 11.97 -0.75
N PHE A 410 -3.39 11.38 0.27
CA PHE A 410 -3.55 9.93 0.36
C PHE A 410 -4.66 9.28 -0.48
N PRO A 411 -5.71 9.95 -1.02
CA PRO A 411 -6.76 9.24 -1.78
C PRO A 411 -6.23 8.29 -2.86
N SER A 412 -5.28 8.74 -3.69
CA SER A 412 -4.68 7.91 -4.74
C SER A 412 -3.84 6.74 -4.17
N PHE A 413 -3.14 6.96 -3.06
CA PHE A 413 -2.35 5.90 -2.41
C PHE A 413 -3.24 4.85 -1.72
N LYS A 414 -4.36 5.28 -1.15
CA LYS A 414 -5.36 4.41 -0.54
C LYS A 414 -5.91 3.43 -1.58
N ILE A 415 -6.19 3.90 -2.80
CA ILE A 415 -6.65 3.04 -3.90
C ILE A 415 -5.66 1.91 -4.21
N ILE A 416 -4.35 2.21 -4.25
CA ILE A 416 -3.30 1.18 -4.44
C ILE A 416 -3.38 0.13 -3.34
N TYR A 417 -3.51 0.56 -2.08
CA TYR A 417 -3.65 -0.34 -0.94
C TYR A 417 -4.93 -1.19 -1.01
N TYR A 418 -6.06 -0.62 -1.42
CA TYR A 418 -7.31 -1.38 -1.56
C TYR A 418 -7.21 -2.49 -2.61
N ASN A 419 -6.46 -2.24 -3.69
CA ASN A 419 -6.22 -3.19 -4.76
C ASN A 419 -5.09 -4.18 -4.47
N MET A 420 -4.32 -3.96 -3.40
CA MET A 420 -3.32 -4.91 -2.92
C MET A 420 -3.99 -6.21 -2.43
N PRO A 421 -3.43 -7.40 -2.74
CA PRO A 421 -3.89 -8.66 -2.16
C PRO A 421 -3.96 -8.59 -0.63
N HIS A 422 -5.03 -9.13 -0.03
CA HIS A 422 -5.23 -9.00 1.42
C HIS A 422 -4.12 -9.69 2.21
N GLU A 423 -3.57 -10.78 1.65
CA GLU A 423 -2.51 -11.59 2.24
C GLU A 423 -1.17 -10.80 2.30
N LEU A 424 -0.97 -9.83 1.39
CA LEU A 424 0.21 -8.96 1.36
C LEU A 424 0.15 -7.79 2.35
N ARG A 425 -1.05 -7.43 2.83
CA ARG A 425 -1.25 -6.19 3.62
C ARG A 425 -0.53 -6.19 4.95
N LEU A 426 -0.49 -7.33 5.65
CA LEU A 426 0.25 -7.45 6.92
C LEU A 426 1.75 -7.27 6.71
N CYS A 427 2.31 -7.88 5.66
CA CYS A 427 3.70 -7.73 5.27
C CYS A 427 4.03 -6.27 4.92
N PHE A 428 3.18 -5.61 4.13
CA PHE A 428 3.31 -4.20 3.79
C PHE A 428 3.29 -3.28 5.02
N VAL A 429 2.34 -3.49 5.94
CA VAL A 429 2.23 -2.69 7.16
C VAL A 429 3.43 -2.92 8.08
N TYR A 430 3.89 -4.17 8.19
CA TYR A 430 5.08 -4.51 8.97
C TYR A 430 6.32 -3.75 8.49
N CYS A 431 6.50 -3.51 7.19
CA CYS A 431 7.63 -2.71 6.70
C CYS A 431 7.73 -1.31 7.34
N SER A 432 6.63 -0.75 7.86
CA SER A 432 6.65 0.56 8.54
C SER A 432 7.17 0.53 9.99
N ILE A 433 7.49 -0.64 10.55
CA ILE A 433 8.24 -0.71 11.82
C ILE A 433 9.70 -0.26 11.64
N PHE A 434 10.23 -0.35 10.42
CA PHE A 434 11.55 0.18 10.08
C PHE A 434 11.47 1.70 9.95
N PRO A 435 12.44 2.48 10.47
CA PRO A 435 12.46 3.92 10.31
C PRO A 435 12.45 4.34 8.83
N LYS A 436 11.82 5.48 8.50
CA LYS A 436 11.90 6.07 7.16
C LYS A 436 13.34 6.22 6.67
N GLY A 437 13.54 5.93 5.39
CA GLY A 437 14.86 5.96 4.74
C GLY A 437 15.83 4.87 5.19
N SER A 438 15.44 3.98 6.12
CA SER A 438 16.33 2.92 6.59
C SER A 438 16.50 1.80 5.55
N VAL A 439 17.69 1.20 5.58
CA VAL A 439 18.02 0.05 4.74
C VAL A 439 17.50 -1.23 5.39
N ILE A 440 16.78 -2.02 4.62
CA ILE A 440 16.14 -3.27 5.04
C ILE A 440 16.80 -4.42 4.28
N ASP A 441 17.42 -5.34 5.02
CA ASP A 441 17.97 -6.58 4.47
C ASP A 441 16.84 -7.50 4.02
N LYS A 442 16.79 -7.82 2.71
CA LYS A 442 15.71 -8.63 2.12
C LYS A 442 15.54 -9.98 2.80
N LYS A 443 16.64 -10.70 3.05
CA LYS A 443 16.57 -12.06 3.62
C LYS A 443 16.08 -12.03 5.06
N LYS A 444 16.54 -11.05 5.85
CA LYS A 444 16.06 -10.87 7.23
C LYS A 444 14.59 -10.48 7.26
N LEU A 445 14.13 -9.63 6.34
CA LEU A 445 12.71 -9.28 6.24
C LEU A 445 11.85 -10.52 5.94
N ILE A 446 12.27 -11.36 4.99
CA ILE A 446 11.58 -12.62 4.69
C ILE A 446 11.51 -13.52 5.93
N GLN A 447 12.63 -13.69 6.64
CA GLN A 447 12.67 -14.49 7.87
C GLN A 447 11.73 -13.93 8.95
N GLN A 448 11.66 -12.60 9.10
CA GLN A 448 10.75 -11.95 10.05
C GLN A 448 9.29 -12.18 9.67
N TRP A 449 8.92 -12.03 8.39
CA TRP A 449 7.54 -12.29 7.93
C TRP A 449 7.13 -13.75 8.14
N ILE A 450 8.03 -14.69 7.87
CA ILE A 450 7.78 -16.12 8.14
C ILE A 450 7.62 -16.36 9.65
N ALA A 451 8.53 -15.83 10.48
CA ALA A 451 8.49 -16.02 11.93
C ALA A 451 7.26 -15.37 12.60
N LEU A 452 6.71 -14.32 11.98
CA LEU A 452 5.49 -13.63 12.43
C LEU A 452 4.22 -14.21 11.83
N ASP A 453 4.28 -15.37 11.16
CA ASP A 453 3.12 -16.04 10.61
C ASP A 453 2.37 -15.22 9.54
N MET A 454 3.05 -14.28 8.87
CA MET A 454 2.44 -13.37 7.89
C MET A 454 2.38 -13.95 6.47
N ILE A 455 3.11 -15.05 6.22
CA ILE A 455 3.20 -15.68 4.89
C ILE A 455 2.36 -16.95 4.86
N GLU A 456 1.52 -17.07 3.85
CA GLU A 456 0.72 -18.27 3.60
C GLU A 456 1.34 -19.11 2.48
N SER A 457 1.45 -20.43 2.68
CA SER A 457 1.71 -21.37 1.58
C SER A 457 0.39 -21.79 0.93
N ARG A 458 0.03 -21.18 -0.21
CA ARG A 458 -1.16 -21.58 -0.99
C ARG A 458 -1.13 -23.08 -1.29
N HIS A 459 -2.09 -23.82 -0.74
CA HIS A 459 -2.24 -25.28 -0.88
C HIS A 459 -0.99 -26.11 -0.49
N GLY A 460 -0.08 -25.60 0.34
CA GLY A 460 1.15 -26.34 0.69
C GLY A 460 2.15 -26.52 -0.46
N THR A 461 1.95 -25.86 -1.62
CA THR A 461 2.71 -26.16 -2.84
C THR A 461 3.98 -25.33 -3.01
N LEU A 462 4.03 -24.14 -2.43
CA LEU A 462 5.16 -23.20 -2.57
C LEU A 462 5.84 -23.01 -1.21
N PRO A 463 7.18 -23.11 -1.16
CA PRO A 463 7.93 -22.71 0.02
C PRO A 463 7.59 -21.28 0.47
N LEU A 464 7.60 -21.04 1.79
CA LEU A 464 7.20 -19.75 2.37
C LEU A 464 8.14 -18.61 1.93
N ASP A 465 9.43 -18.88 1.81
CA ASP A 465 10.42 -17.93 1.30
C ASP A 465 10.13 -17.54 -0.15
N VAL A 466 9.76 -18.49 -1.02
CA VAL A 466 9.37 -18.21 -2.41
C VAL A 466 8.09 -17.35 -2.45
N THR A 467 7.13 -17.59 -1.57
CA THR A 467 5.93 -16.75 -1.49
C THR A 467 6.26 -15.34 -0.98
N ALA A 468 7.14 -15.22 0.00
CA ALA A 468 7.61 -13.94 0.51
C ALA A 468 8.38 -13.14 -0.55
N GLU A 469 9.19 -13.79 -1.40
CA GLU A 469 9.84 -13.12 -2.53
C GLU A 469 8.83 -12.54 -3.52
N LYS A 470 7.76 -13.28 -3.85
CA LYS A 470 6.67 -12.77 -4.70
C LYS A 470 6.01 -11.53 -4.11
N TYR A 471 5.80 -11.52 -2.80
CA TYR A 471 5.26 -10.36 -2.08
C TYR A 471 6.18 -9.14 -2.16
N ILE A 472 7.49 -9.34 -2.05
CA ILE A 472 8.47 -8.26 -2.26
C ILE A 472 8.45 -7.77 -3.70
N ASP A 473 8.38 -8.66 -4.68
CA ASP A 473 8.30 -8.29 -6.10
C ASP A 473 7.02 -7.50 -6.42
N GLU A 474 5.88 -7.85 -5.82
CA GLU A 474 4.64 -7.07 -5.93
C GLU A 474 4.80 -5.66 -5.37
N LEU A 475 5.42 -5.51 -4.19
CA LEU A 475 5.68 -4.20 -3.58
C LEU A 475 6.70 -3.36 -4.38
N LYS A 476 7.70 -4.01 -4.99
CA LYS A 476 8.66 -3.36 -5.91
C LYS A 476 7.98 -2.90 -7.19
N ALA A 477 7.10 -3.71 -7.76
CA ALA A 477 6.40 -3.38 -8.99
C ALA A 477 5.59 -2.07 -8.88
N ILE A 478 5.07 -1.76 -7.70
CA ILE A 478 4.33 -0.52 -7.41
C ILE A 478 5.17 0.57 -6.71
N TYR A 479 6.49 0.41 -6.66
CA TYR A 479 7.44 1.35 -6.05
C TYR A 479 7.29 1.57 -4.53
N PHE A 480 6.60 0.69 -3.82
CA PHE A 480 6.50 0.77 -2.35
C PHE A 480 7.79 0.31 -1.68
N LEU A 481 8.47 -0.67 -2.26
CA LEU A 481 9.84 -1.05 -1.93
C LEU A 481 10.76 -0.76 -3.12
N GLN A 482 11.97 -0.31 -2.84
CA GLN A 482 12.99 -0.02 -3.85
C GLN A 482 14.29 -0.73 -3.48
N VAL A 483 15.03 -1.15 -4.51
CA VAL A 483 16.35 -1.76 -4.32
C VAL A 483 17.39 -0.65 -4.20
N ILE A 484 18.22 -0.73 -3.17
CA ILE A 484 19.41 0.11 -3.04
C ILE A 484 20.55 -0.60 -3.75
N GLU A 485 21.07 0.03 -4.81
CA GLU A 485 22.27 -0.46 -5.49
C GLU A 485 23.48 -0.24 -4.56
N THR A 486 23.98 -1.33 -3.96
CA THR A 486 25.27 -1.32 -3.28
C THR A 486 26.36 -1.50 -4.33
N HIS A 487 27.16 -0.46 -4.59
CA HIS A 487 28.36 -0.60 -5.40
C HIS A 487 29.31 -1.57 -4.69
N GLN A 488 29.34 -2.82 -5.15
CA GLN A 488 30.31 -3.79 -4.71
C GLN A 488 31.71 -3.29 -5.08
N THR A 489 32.51 -2.95 -4.08
CA THR A 489 33.95 -2.82 -4.26
C THR A 489 34.50 -4.17 -4.70
N ALA A 490 35.11 -4.21 -5.88
CA ALA A 490 35.69 -5.40 -6.48
C ALA A 490 36.70 -6.06 -5.51
N GLY A 491 36.37 -7.24 -4.97
CA GLY A 491 37.32 -8.00 -4.16
C GLY A 491 36.73 -9.11 -3.29
N GLU A 492 35.46 -9.04 -2.90
CA GLU A 492 34.87 -10.03 -1.99
C GLU A 492 33.75 -10.82 -2.68
N ILE A 493 34.08 -12.05 -3.08
CA ILE A 493 33.11 -13.04 -3.54
C ILE A 493 32.34 -13.54 -2.32
N PHE A 494 31.38 -12.75 -1.84
CA PHE A 494 30.31 -13.26 -1.00
C PHE A 494 29.19 -13.78 -1.92
N ASN A 495 28.72 -14.99 -1.64
CA ASN A 495 27.64 -15.67 -2.35
C ASN A 495 26.44 -14.73 -2.54
N ALA A 496 26.03 -14.49 -3.79
CA ALA A 496 24.83 -13.77 -4.21
C ALA A 496 24.51 -12.49 -3.39
N SER A 497 24.96 -11.34 -3.90
CA SER A 497 24.68 -9.99 -3.39
C SER A 497 23.34 -9.89 -2.66
N GLU A 498 23.37 -9.65 -1.35
CA GLU A 498 22.16 -9.48 -0.56
C GLU A 498 21.46 -8.19 -0.98
N GLU A 499 20.33 -8.34 -1.67
CA GLU A 499 19.49 -7.22 -2.10
C GLU A 499 19.05 -6.42 -0.87
N MET A 500 19.42 -5.14 -0.85
CA MET A 500 19.03 -4.19 0.20
C MET A 500 17.82 -3.41 -0.28
N LEU A 501 16.80 -3.31 0.57
CA LEU A 501 15.53 -2.67 0.26
C LEU A 501 15.40 -1.36 1.04
N CYS A 502 14.59 -0.44 0.51
CA CYS A 502 14.14 0.74 1.23
C CYS A 502 12.65 0.97 0.93
N MET A 503 11.88 1.30 1.96
CA MET A 503 10.48 1.65 1.80
C MET A 503 10.33 3.12 1.41
N HIS A 504 9.56 3.39 0.37
CA HIS A 504 9.29 4.77 -0.05
C HIS A 504 8.56 5.55 1.05
N ASP A 505 8.94 6.81 1.31
CA ASP A 505 8.43 7.59 2.46
C ASP A 505 6.90 7.72 2.50
N LEU A 506 6.25 7.92 1.35
CA LEU A 506 4.78 7.97 1.28
C LEU A 506 4.13 6.60 1.48
N ALA A 507 4.80 5.53 1.05
CA ALA A 507 4.33 4.17 1.30
C ALA A 507 4.45 3.85 2.80
N HIS A 508 5.54 4.28 3.43
CA HIS A 508 5.71 4.21 4.88
C HIS A 508 4.62 5.01 5.62
N ASP A 509 4.32 6.25 5.20
CA ASP A 509 3.26 7.04 5.84
C ASP A 509 1.87 6.40 5.68
N LEU A 510 1.58 5.82 4.51
CA LEU A 510 0.35 5.06 4.31
C LEU A 510 0.30 3.82 5.21
N ALA A 511 1.39 3.05 5.26
CA ALA A 511 1.48 1.88 6.12
C ALA A 511 1.33 2.25 7.61
N ARG A 512 1.86 3.40 8.04
CA ARG A 512 1.66 3.91 9.41
C ARG A 512 0.23 4.35 9.68
N SER A 513 -0.45 4.97 8.72
CA SER A 513 -1.87 5.31 8.90
C SER A 513 -2.73 4.05 9.02
N VAL A 514 -2.42 3.00 8.24
CA VAL A 514 -3.09 1.69 8.34
C VAL A 514 -2.77 0.99 9.66
N ALA A 515 -1.50 1.01 10.09
CA ALA A 515 -1.08 0.38 11.34
C ALA A 515 -1.80 0.99 12.54
N GLY A 516 -2.01 2.32 12.54
CA GLY A 516 -2.56 3.07 13.67
C GLY A 516 -1.90 2.68 14.99
N GLU A 517 -2.68 2.14 15.92
CA GLU A 517 -2.20 1.72 17.25
C GLU A 517 -1.56 0.32 17.28
N ASP A 518 -1.38 -0.37 16.15
CA ASP A 518 -0.72 -1.67 16.11
C ASP A 518 0.83 -1.55 16.24
N ILE A 519 1.42 -0.39 15.93
CA ILE A 519 2.87 -0.15 16.05
C ILE A 519 3.17 0.96 17.06
N LEU A 520 3.91 0.63 18.11
CA LEU A 520 4.46 1.57 19.08
C LEU A 520 5.82 2.12 18.62
N VAL A 521 6.08 3.40 18.87
CA VAL A 521 7.42 3.99 18.76
C VAL A 521 7.88 4.43 20.14
N ILE A 522 8.98 3.85 20.63
CA ILE A 522 9.57 4.15 21.94
C ILE A 522 10.79 5.06 21.74
N LEU A 523 10.79 6.23 22.40
CA LEU A 523 11.86 7.24 22.34
C LEU A 523 12.51 7.45 23.73
N ASP A 524 13.82 7.74 23.75
CA ASP A 524 14.64 7.92 24.98
C ASP A 524 14.16 8.99 25.98
N ALA A 525 13.36 9.99 25.56
CA ALA A 525 13.06 11.18 26.36
C ALA A 525 11.56 11.52 26.54
N GLU A 526 10.64 10.73 25.98
CA GLU A 526 9.20 11.05 25.99
C GLU A 526 8.32 9.86 26.36
N ASN A 527 8.45 9.35 27.58
CA ASN A 527 7.44 8.42 28.11
C ASN A 527 6.87 8.87 29.45
N GLU A 528 6.65 10.18 29.62
CA GLU A 528 5.60 10.65 30.53
C GLU A 528 4.23 10.52 29.84
N ARG A 529 3.71 9.28 29.88
CA ARG A 529 2.30 8.88 29.67
C ARG A 529 1.68 9.15 28.29
N HIS A 530 1.23 8.09 27.60
CA HIS A 530 -0.15 7.98 27.10
C HIS A 530 -0.59 6.48 27.13
N ASN A 531 -1.70 6.19 27.82
CA ASN A 531 -2.44 4.92 27.95
C ASN A 531 -1.71 3.60 28.28
N ARG A 532 -1.87 3.15 29.53
CA ARG A 532 -1.50 1.81 30.04
C ARG A 532 -2.32 0.63 29.46
N PHE A 533 -3.04 0.83 28.35
CA PHE A 533 -4.07 -0.10 27.86
C PHE A 533 -4.09 -0.29 26.33
N CYS A 534 -3.08 0.21 25.60
CA CYS A 534 -3.01 -0.01 24.14
C CYS A 534 -2.23 -1.31 23.85
N ASP A 535 -2.89 -2.22 23.13
CA ASP A 535 -2.38 -3.54 22.74
C ASP A 535 -1.49 -3.45 21.49
N TYR A 536 -0.34 -2.77 21.61
CA TYR A 536 0.63 -2.65 20.51
C TYR A 536 1.19 -4.03 20.12
N ARG A 537 1.16 -4.35 18.82
CA ARG A 537 1.62 -5.64 18.26
C ARG A 537 3.09 -5.61 17.86
N TYR A 538 3.59 -4.45 17.48
CA TYR A 538 4.99 -4.26 17.09
C TYR A 538 5.56 -3.02 17.75
N ALA A 539 6.86 -2.99 18.06
CA ALA A 539 7.49 -1.79 18.57
C ALA A 539 8.82 -1.46 17.89
N GLN A 540 8.97 -0.18 17.57
CA GLN A 540 10.24 0.41 17.17
C GLN A 540 10.87 1.09 18.40
N VAL A 541 12.09 0.69 18.75
CA VAL A 541 12.82 1.18 19.90
C VAL A 541 13.96 2.08 19.43
N SER A 542 13.88 3.37 19.73
CA SER A 542 14.94 4.33 19.48
C SER A 542 15.51 4.80 20.81
N ALA A 543 16.42 3.99 21.36
CA ALA A 543 17.07 4.25 22.63
C ALA A 543 18.59 4.07 22.53
N SER A 544 19.33 4.96 23.19
CA SER A 544 20.78 4.93 23.33
C SER A 544 21.26 3.75 24.19
N SER A 545 20.41 3.26 25.09
CA SER A 545 20.63 2.04 25.88
C SER A 545 19.30 1.36 26.21
N LEU A 546 19.26 0.04 26.24
CA LEU A 546 18.08 -0.69 26.74
C LEU A 546 17.77 -0.38 28.22
N GLN A 547 18.77 0.04 28.98
CA GLN A 547 18.65 0.37 30.41
C GLN A 547 18.02 1.75 30.66
N SER A 548 17.95 2.63 29.65
CA SER A 548 17.27 3.93 29.78
C SER A 548 15.75 3.82 29.67
N ILE A 549 15.23 2.71 29.15
CA ILE A 549 13.80 2.49 28.95
C ILE A 549 13.17 2.00 30.25
N ASP A 550 12.14 2.71 30.74
CA ASP A 550 11.33 2.27 31.88
C ASP A 550 10.78 0.86 31.62
N SER A 551 10.89 -0.05 32.59
CA SER A 551 10.34 -1.40 32.49
C SER A 551 8.83 -1.41 32.20
N LYS A 552 8.12 -0.33 32.54
CA LYS A 552 6.70 -0.12 32.25
C LYS A 552 6.39 0.39 30.83
N ALA A 553 7.41 0.82 30.08
CA ALA A 553 7.25 1.30 28.71
C ALA A 553 7.17 0.16 27.68
N TRP A 554 7.50 -1.07 28.08
CA TRP A 554 7.48 -2.23 27.19
C TRP A 554 6.04 -2.72 26.95
N PRO A 555 5.64 -2.90 25.68
CA PRO A 555 4.32 -3.45 25.34
C PRO A 555 4.25 -4.95 25.72
N SER A 556 3.19 -5.33 26.44
CA SER A 556 3.02 -6.72 26.91
C SER A 556 2.63 -7.71 25.81
N LYS A 557 2.13 -7.23 24.67
CA LYS A 557 1.63 -8.05 23.55
C LYS A 557 2.48 -7.91 22.27
N ALA A 558 3.67 -7.29 22.36
CA ALA A 558 4.49 -7.11 21.17
C ALA A 558 5.10 -8.43 20.69
N ARG A 559 4.95 -8.68 19.39
CA ARG A 559 5.48 -9.85 18.67
C ARG A 559 6.84 -9.57 18.02
N SER A 560 7.17 -8.30 17.78
CA SER A 560 8.43 -7.90 17.16
C SER A 560 8.95 -6.59 17.73
N LEU A 561 10.27 -6.50 17.88
CA LEU A 561 11.00 -5.31 18.30
C LEU A 561 12.07 -5.00 17.27
N ILE A 562 12.08 -3.76 16.76
CA ILE A 562 13.18 -3.25 15.94
C ILE A 562 13.92 -2.17 16.70
N PHE A 563 15.23 -2.32 16.83
CA PHE A 563 16.10 -1.31 17.41
C PHE A 563 16.60 -0.37 16.32
N LYS A 564 16.32 0.92 16.47
CA LYS A 564 16.97 1.95 15.66
C LYS A 564 18.41 2.03 16.12
N THR A 565 19.33 1.47 15.34
CA THR A 565 20.76 1.66 15.56
C THR A 565 21.07 3.15 15.42
N SER A 566 21.75 3.72 16.42
CA SER A 566 22.30 5.07 16.38
C SER A 566 23.51 5.12 15.42
N ALA A 567 23.25 4.88 14.14
CA ALA A 567 24.26 4.97 13.10
C ALA A 567 23.97 6.20 12.22
N GLU A 568 24.10 7.40 12.78
CA GLU A 568 24.36 8.62 12.02
C GLU A 568 25.14 9.59 12.92
N ALA A 569 26.47 9.63 12.77
CA ALA A 569 27.31 10.77 13.15
C ALA A 569 28.78 10.59 12.71
N THR A 570 29.04 10.35 11.42
CA THR A 570 30.30 10.83 10.82
C THR A 570 30.04 11.30 9.40
N ALA A 571 30.19 12.62 9.25
CA ALA A 571 30.18 13.40 8.03
C ALA A 571 31.19 12.86 6.98
N VAL A 572 30.80 12.76 5.69
CA VAL A 572 31.15 13.69 4.57
C VAL A 572 32.60 13.50 4.07
N PRO A 573 32.90 13.47 2.75
CA PRO A 573 32.23 14.17 1.65
C PRO A 573 31.41 13.34 0.67
#